data_AF-A0A9X4AMC5-F1
#
_entry.id   AF-A0A9X4AMC5-F1
#
_cell.length_a   1.000
_cell.length_b   1.000
_cell.length_c   1.000
_cell.angle_alpha   90.00
_cell.angle_beta   90.00
_cell.angle_gamma   90.00
#
_symmetry.space_group_name_H-M   'P 1'
#
loop_
_entity.id
_entity.type
_entity.pdbx_description
1 polymer ?
#
loop_
_entity_poly.entity_id
_entity_poly.type
_entity_poly.pdbx_seq_one_letter_code
_entity_poly.pdbx_strand_id
1 'polypeptide(L)'
;MNLGNFYFLIDDYFIDFPDTKLMSNKETVHGIAHDRPCFYAVYDEATSIYWLVPFSSQLTKFKGIYQKKIDRYGKCDTIVFGEVLGHEKAFLIQNICAALPSYIKN
;
A
#
# COMPACT_ATOMS: atom_id res chain seq x y z
N MET A 1 -12.57 -9.15 -8.09
CA MET A 1 -12.16 -8.15 -7.08
C MET A 1 -12.86 -6.85 -7.39
N ASN A 2 -13.18 -6.04 -6.37
CA ASN A 2 -13.99 -4.83 -6.50
C ASN A 2 -13.10 -3.60 -6.29
N LEU A 3 -13.08 -2.71 -7.29
CA LEU A 3 -12.32 -1.47 -7.23
C LEU A 3 -12.70 -0.67 -5.98
N GLY A 4 -11.71 -0.15 -5.26
CA GLY A 4 -11.94 0.59 -4.03
C GLY A 4 -12.00 -0.27 -2.75
N ASN A 5 -11.90 -1.60 -2.85
CA ASN A 5 -11.81 -2.47 -1.68
C ASN A 5 -10.36 -2.72 -1.25
N PHE A 6 -10.21 -3.22 -0.02
CA PHE A 6 -8.94 -3.68 0.52
C PHE A 6 -8.75 -5.17 0.29
N TYR A 7 -7.52 -5.55 -0.02
CA TYR A 7 -7.08 -6.91 -0.25
C TYR A 7 -5.70 -7.14 0.36
N PHE A 8 -5.26 -8.39 0.41
CA PHE A 8 -3.93 -8.76 0.89
C PHE A 8 -3.18 -9.52 -0.20
N LEU A 9 -1.86 -9.36 -0.22
CA LEU A 9 -0.99 -10.18 -1.06
C LEU A 9 -0.61 -11.46 -0.29
N ILE A 10 -0.52 -12.57 -1.00
CA ILE A 10 0.00 -13.82 -0.43
C ILE A 10 1.53 -13.75 -0.31
N ASP A 11 2.10 -14.54 0.59
CA ASP A 11 3.55 -14.54 0.84
C ASP A 11 4.35 -14.92 -0.43
N ASP A 12 3.81 -15.80 -1.28
CA ASP A 12 4.44 -16.19 -2.57
C ASP A 12 4.75 -14.99 -3.46
N TYR A 13 3.93 -13.94 -3.43
CA TYR A 13 4.22 -12.70 -4.17
C TYR A 13 5.57 -12.10 -3.77
N PHE A 14 5.87 -12.06 -2.47
CA PHE A 14 7.11 -11.47 -1.96
C PHE A 14 8.32 -12.40 -2.12
N ILE A 15 8.08 -13.71 -2.27
CA ILE A 15 9.11 -14.69 -2.60
C ILE A 15 9.50 -14.57 -4.07
N ASP A 16 8.52 -14.49 -4.96
CA ASP A 16 8.72 -14.40 -6.41
C ASP A 16 9.24 -13.00 -6.82
N PHE A 17 8.83 -11.96 -6.09
CA PHE A 17 9.24 -10.57 -6.31
C PHE A 17 9.96 -9.99 -5.08
N PRO A 18 11.22 -10.37 -4.80
CA PRO A 18 11.97 -9.93 -3.61
C PRO A 18 12.52 -8.49 -3.76
N ASP A 19 11.66 -7.53 -4.09
CA ASP A 19 12.03 -6.13 -4.21
C ASP A 19 12.02 -5.44 -2.84
N THR A 20 13.19 -4.92 -2.45
CA THR A 20 13.40 -4.13 -1.22
C THR A 20 12.49 -2.89 -1.08
N LYS A 21 11.88 -2.43 -2.17
CA LYS A 21 10.96 -1.28 -2.20
C LYS A 21 9.50 -1.69 -1.98
N LEU A 22 9.17 -2.99 -2.07
CA LEU A 22 7.84 -3.46 -1.69
C LEU A 22 7.66 -3.33 -0.18
N MET A 23 6.47 -2.92 0.21
CA MET A 23 6.13 -2.86 1.64
C MET A 23 5.97 -4.30 2.15
N SER A 24 6.75 -4.66 3.16
CA SER A 24 6.67 -5.99 3.78
C SER A 24 5.22 -6.35 4.14
N ASN A 25 4.83 -7.56 3.79
CA ASN A 25 3.49 -8.12 4.04
C ASN A 25 3.16 -8.15 5.53
N LYS A 26 4.16 -8.32 6.40
CA LYS A 26 3.93 -8.54 7.84
C LYS A 26 4.27 -7.28 8.62
N GLU A 27 3.31 -6.36 8.77
CA GLU A 27 3.47 -5.23 9.68
C GLU A 27 3.19 -5.70 11.10
N THR A 28 4.17 -5.50 12.00
CA THR A 28 3.97 -5.78 13.43
C THR A 28 3.22 -4.61 14.06
N VAL A 29 1.97 -4.84 14.45
CA VAL A 29 1.15 -3.88 15.19
C VAL A 29 0.91 -4.46 16.58
N HIS A 30 1.32 -3.73 17.62
CA HIS A 30 1.24 -4.20 19.02
C HIS A 30 1.89 -5.57 19.29
N GLY A 31 2.96 -5.92 18.57
CA GLY A 31 3.69 -7.19 18.73
C GLY A 31 3.10 -8.37 17.96
N ILE A 32 1.99 -8.17 17.23
CA ILE A 32 1.36 -9.19 16.39
C ILE A 32 1.65 -8.87 14.91
N ALA A 33 2.14 -9.86 14.17
CA ALA A 33 2.33 -9.75 12.73
C ALA A 33 0.97 -9.87 12.03
N HIS A 34 0.62 -8.86 11.26
CA HIS A 34 -0.58 -8.86 10.42
C HIS A 34 -0.20 -8.66 8.96
N ASP A 35 -0.95 -9.30 8.08
CA ASP A 35 -0.85 -9.04 6.65
C ASP A 35 -1.17 -7.56 6.37
N ARG A 36 -0.45 -6.96 5.42
CA ARG A 36 -0.58 -5.55 5.11
C ARG A 36 -1.74 -5.39 4.12
N PRO A 37 -2.84 -4.74 4.53
CA PRO A 37 -3.92 -4.44 3.61
C PRO A 37 -3.45 -3.46 2.53
N CYS A 38 -3.87 -3.73 1.30
CA CYS A 38 -3.61 -2.91 0.13
C CYS A 38 -4.93 -2.47 -0.50
N PHE A 39 -5.03 -1.19 -0.81
CA PHE A 39 -6.17 -0.61 -1.50
C PHE A 39 -6.10 -0.89 -2.99
N TYR A 40 -7.11 -1.54 -3.54
CA TYR A 40 -7.21 -1.76 -4.98
C TYR A 40 -7.62 -0.48 -5.70
N ALA A 41 -6.63 0.14 -6.36
CA ALA A 41 -6.73 1.50 -6.88
C ALA A 41 -7.00 1.55 -8.39
N VAL A 42 -6.41 0.65 -9.17
CA VAL A 42 -6.49 0.68 -10.65
C VAL A 42 -6.48 -0.73 -11.22
N TYR A 43 -7.38 -0.98 -12.17
CA TYR A 43 -7.30 -2.13 -13.07
C TYR A 43 -6.71 -1.69 -14.41
N ASP A 44 -5.74 -2.44 -14.91
CA ASP A 44 -5.29 -2.29 -16.30
C ASP A 44 -5.92 -3.40 -17.14
N GLU A 45 -6.94 -3.05 -17.94
CA GLU A 45 -7.64 -4.00 -18.80
C GLU A 45 -6.73 -4.61 -19.88
N ALA A 46 -5.74 -3.86 -20.37
CA ALA A 46 -4.87 -4.32 -21.45
C ALA A 46 -3.92 -5.44 -20.99
N THR A 47 -3.51 -5.41 -19.72
CA THR A 47 -2.58 -6.38 -19.14
C THR A 47 -3.22 -7.32 -18.13
N SER A 48 -4.47 -7.06 -17.75
CA SER A 48 -5.17 -7.73 -16.63
C SER A 48 -4.43 -7.62 -15.29
N ILE A 49 -3.66 -6.55 -15.10
CA ILE A 49 -2.91 -6.27 -13.88
C ILE A 49 -3.75 -5.45 -12.91
N TYR A 50 -3.64 -5.81 -11.64
CA TYR A 50 -4.25 -5.08 -10.53
C TYR A 50 -3.19 -4.27 -9.81
N TRP A 51 -3.44 -2.97 -9.66
CA TRP A 51 -2.56 -2.07 -8.93
C TRP A 51 -3.09 -1.82 -7.53
N LEU A 52 -2.26 -2.17 -6.56
CA LEU A 52 -2.57 -2.20 -5.14
C LEU A 52 -1.69 -1.18 -4.41
N VAL A 53 -2.32 -0.26 -3.68
CA VAL A 53 -1.62 0.74 -2.87
C VAL A 53 -1.58 0.27 -1.42
N PRO A 54 -0.40 -0.09 -0.87
CA PRO A 54 -0.29 -0.41 0.55
C PRO A 54 -0.52 0.84 1.39
N PHE A 55 -1.08 0.66 2.58
CA PHE A 55 -1.15 1.73 3.57
C PHE A 55 -0.47 1.35 4.89
N SER A 56 -0.17 2.35 5.71
CA SER A 56 0.47 2.19 7.02
C SER A 56 -0.23 3.01 8.10
N SER A 57 -0.15 2.50 9.33
CA SER A 57 -0.60 3.20 10.54
C SER A 57 0.48 4.11 11.14
N GLN A 58 1.71 4.14 10.59
CA GLN A 58 2.83 4.94 11.12
C GLN A 58 2.73 6.42 10.72
N LEU A 59 1.68 7.10 11.17
CA LEU A 59 1.32 8.45 10.72
C LEU A 59 2.44 9.48 10.96
N THR A 60 3.09 9.48 12.13
CA THR A 60 4.17 10.43 12.45
C THR A 60 5.30 10.37 11.43
N LYS A 61 5.72 9.16 11.04
CA LYS A 61 6.77 8.93 10.04
C LYS A 61 6.34 9.49 8.68
N PHE A 62 5.15 9.13 8.22
CA PHE A 62 4.70 9.48 6.87
C PHE A 62 4.26 10.94 6.73
N LYS A 63 3.70 11.57 7.78
CA LYS A 63 3.48 13.02 7.82
C LYS A 63 4.81 13.79 7.75
N GLY A 64 5.86 13.30 8.42
CA GLY A 64 7.21 13.87 8.29
C GLY A 64 7.78 13.77 6.87
N ILE A 65 7.58 12.65 6.18
CA ILE A 65 8.02 12.49 4.78
C ILE A 65 7.19 13.38 3.84
N TYR A 66 5.89 13.43 4.05
CA TYR A 66 4.97 14.29 3.30
C TYR A 66 5.40 15.76 3.39
N GLN A 67 5.62 16.28 4.61
CA GLN A 67 6.01 17.67 4.81
C GLN A 67 7.33 18.00 4.11
N LYS A 68 8.34 17.11 4.20
CA LYS A 68 9.61 17.28 3.48
C LYS A 68 9.43 17.40 1.96
N LYS A 69 8.43 16.72 1.38
CA LYS A 69 8.10 16.82 -0.05
C LYS A 69 7.36 18.12 -0.37
N ILE A 70 6.43 18.54 0.49
CA ILE A 70 5.79 19.85 0.39
C ILE A 70 6.83 20.98 0.42
N ASP A 71 7.73 20.97 1.41
CA ASP A 71 8.75 22.03 1.58
C ASP A 71 9.69 22.10 0.37
N ARG A 72 10.03 20.95 -0.22
CA ARG A 72 10.97 20.86 -1.34
C ARG A 72 10.33 21.14 -2.71
N TYR A 73 9.13 20.60 -2.95
CA TYR A 73 8.52 20.57 -4.28
C TYR A 73 7.21 21.35 -4.38
N GLY A 74 6.69 21.90 -3.28
CA GLY A 74 5.38 22.54 -3.20
C GLY A 74 4.20 21.57 -3.26
N LYS A 75 4.44 20.26 -3.41
CA LYS A 75 3.43 19.21 -3.50
C LYS A 75 3.96 17.83 -3.12
N CYS A 76 3.06 16.90 -2.83
CA CYS A 76 3.39 15.51 -2.54
C CYS A 76 2.39 14.57 -3.23
N ASP A 77 2.81 13.99 -4.35
CA ASP A 77 1.98 13.05 -5.14
C ASP A 77 2.19 11.59 -4.72
N THR A 78 3.07 11.34 -3.74
CA THR A 78 3.52 10.00 -3.37
C THR A 78 2.85 9.42 -2.12
N ILE A 79 2.25 10.26 -1.28
CA ILE A 79 1.61 9.84 -0.03
C ILE A 79 0.33 10.63 0.11
N VAL A 80 -0.77 9.93 0.38
CA VAL A 80 -2.08 10.53 0.70
C VAL A 80 -2.56 9.99 2.05
N PHE A 81 -3.28 10.80 2.81
CA PHE A 81 -3.87 10.39 4.08
C PHE A 81 -5.37 10.21 3.89
N GLY A 82 -5.92 9.13 4.43
CA GLY A 82 -7.35 8.81 4.36
C GLY A 82 -7.80 8.01 5.56
N GLU A 83 -9.11 7.96 5.79
CA GLU A 83 -9.70 7.24 6.91
C GLU A 83 -10.01 5.78 6.53
N VAL A 84 -9.62 4.85 7.38
CA VAL A 84 -9.94 3.42 7.27
C VAL A 84 -10.46 2.96 8.61
N LEU A 85 -11.74 2.54 8.65
CA LEU A 85 -12.42 2.08 9.87
C LEU A 85 -12.33 3.09 11.03
N GLY A 86 -12.52 4.38 10.77
CA GLY A 86 -12.45 5.43 11.81
C GLY A 86 -11.03 5.86 12.19
N HIS A 87 -10.00 5.35 11.52
CA HIS A 87 -8.61 5.69 11.80
C HIS A 87 -7.90 6.25 10.57
N GLU A 88 -7.21 7.38 10.73
CA GLU A 88 -6.34 7.94 9.68
C GLU A 88 -5.21 6.96 9.36
N LYS A 89 -4.96 6.74 8.07
CA LYS A 89 -3.89 5.90 7.51
C LYS A 89 -3.12 6.68 6.44
N ALA A 90 -1.85 6.32 6.25
CA ALA A 90 -1.02 6.83 5.18
C ALA A 90 -1.01 5.83 4.00
N PHE A 91 -1.61 6.20 2.88
CA PHE A 91 -1.59 5.45 1.62
C PHE A 91 -0.30 5.77 0.87
N LEU A 92 0.48 4.73 0.55
CA LEU A 92 1.84 4.85 0.06
C LEU A 92 1.86 4.64 -1.46
N ILE A 93 1.42 5.65 -2.22
CA ILE A 93 1.37 5.61 -3.69
C ILE A 93 2.77 5.34 -4.28
N GLN A 94 3.81 5.87 -3.66
CA GLN A 94 5.21 5.57 -4.00
C GLN A 94 5.61 4.09 -3.89
N ASN A 95 4.82 3.27 -3.20
CA ASN A 95 5.04 1.84 -3.00
C ASN A 95 3.92 0.99 -3.61
N ILE A 96 3.18 1.56 -4.59
CA ILE A 96 2.16 0.82 -5.33
C ILE A 96 2.78 -0.40 -6.01
N CYS A 97 2.07 -1.53 -5.99
CA CYS A 97 2.52 -2.78 -6.58
C CYS A 97 1.51 -3.35 -7.56
N ALA A 98 2.03 -4.00 -8.60
CA ALA A 98 1.25 -4.72 -9.61
C ALA A 98 1.13 -6.19 -9.19
N ALA A 99 -0.07 -6.76 -9.26
CA ALA A 99 -0.31 -8.15 -8.95
C ALA A 99 -1.32 -8.80 -9.90
N LEU A 100 -1.13 -10.10 -10.14
CA LEU A 100 -2.11 -10.95 -10.78
C LEU A 100 -3.14 -11.43 -9.74
N PRO A 101 -4.38 -11.79 -10.16
CA PRO A 101 -5.39 -12.33 -9.24
C PRO A 101 -4.92 -13.50 -8.38
N SER A 102 -4.03 -14.36 -8.91
CA SER A 102 -3.48 -15.52 -8.20
C SER A 102 -2.67 -15.15 -6.95
N TYR A 103 -2.16 -13.92 -6.87
CA TYR A 103 -1.38 -13.44 -5.73
C TYR A 103 -2.23 -12.69 -4.68
N ILE A 104 -3.54 -12.54 -4.89
CA ILE A 104 -4.39 -11.66 -4.09
C ILE A 104 -5.43 -12.47 -3.32
N LYS A 105 -5.57 -12.19 -2.02
CA LYS A 105 -6.57 -12.79 -1.11
C LYS A 105 -7.39 -11.71 -0.39
N ASN A 106 -8.55 -12.11 0.13
CA ASN A 106 -9.47 -11.27 0.92
C ASN A 106 -9.44 -11.69 2.40
#